data_AF-A0A6D1A967-F1
#
_entry.id   AF-A0A6D1A967-F1
#
_cell.length_a   1.000
_cell.length_b   1.000
_cell.length_c   1.000
_cell.angle_alpha   90.00
_cell.angle_beta   90.00
_cell.angle_gamma   90.00
#
_symmetry.space_group_name_H-M   'P 1'
#
loop_
_entity.id
_entity.type
_entity.pdbx_description
1 polymer ?
#
loop_
_entity_poly.entity_id
_entity_poly.type
_entity_poly.pdbx_seq_one_letter_code
_entity_poly.pdbx_strand_id
1 'polypeptide(L)' 'TENIYQIKSIPKLINYLNDLEVRGEVFITKNDFKKINESNNFANARNAASGTLRQLDANIVAERNLSAFLYEIVEPEKHG' A
#
# COMPACT_ATOMS: atom_id res chain seq x y z
N THR A 1 -8.52 4.96 -4.81
CA THR A 1 -7.97 5.81 -3.72
C THR A 1 -8.35 5.29 -2.34
N GLU A 2 -9.60 4.89 -2.10
CA GLU A 2 -10.04 4.37 -0.79
C GLU A 2 -9.19 3.22 -0.24
N ASN A 3 -8.81 2.24 -1.08
CA ASN A 3 -7.96 1.13 -0.67
C ASN A 3 -6.56 1.56 -0.22
N ILE A 4 -5.96 2.55 -0.89
CA ILE A 4 -4.65 3.10 -0.51
C ILE A 4 -4.75 3.80 0.85
N TYR A 5 -5.88 4.46 1.14
CA TYR A 5 -6.13 5.16 2.40
C TYR A 5 -6.19 4.23 3.62
N GLN A 6 -6.38 2.92 3.41
CA GLN A 6 -6.37 1.90 4.46
C GLN A 6 -4.95 1.48 4.88
N ILE A 7 -3.92 1.82 4.09
CA ILE A 7 -2.53 1.45 4.38
C ILE A 7 -1.98 2.36 5.48
N LYS A 8 -1.78 1.80 6.67
CA LYS A 8 -1.37 2.56 7.86
C LYS A 8 -0.01 3.22 7.75
N SER A 9 0.90 2.67 6.94
CA SER A 9 2.24 3.22 6.74
C SER A 9 2.27 4.42 5.80
N ILE A 10 1.17 4.73 5.10
CA ILE A 10 1.07 5.92 4.25
C ILE A 10 0.55 7.09 5.10
N PRO A 11 1.31 8.20 5.21
CA PRO A 11 0.84 9.37 5.93
C PRO A 11 -0.35 10.01 5.20
N LYS A 12 -1.41 10.31 5.95
CA LYS A 12 -2.62 10.97 5.43
C LYS A 12 -2.49 12.49 5.37
N LEU A 13 -1.54 13.02 6.15
CA LEU A 13 -1.23 14.43 6.27
C LEU A 13 0.29 14.56 6.35
N ILE A 14 0.83 15.54 5.64
CA ILE A 14 2.24 15.93 5.67
C ILE A 14 2.33 17.45 5.79
N ASN A 15 3.41 17.96 6.39
CA ASN A 15 3.65 19.40 6.50
C ASN A 15 4.30 19.95 5.22
N TYR A 16 3.73 19.61 4.07
CA TYR A 16 4.13 20.07 2.74
C TYR A 16 2.86 20.42 1.97
N LEU A 17 2.75 21.66 1.48
CA LEU A 17 1.49 22.23 1.02
C LEU A 17 1.34 22.32 -0.50
N ASN A 18 2.42 22.08 -1.26
CA ASN A 18 2.33 22.06 -2.71
C ASN A 18 1.95 20.66 -3.20
N ASP A 19 1.50 20.57 -4.46
CA ASP A 19 1.28 19.29 -5.11
C ASP A 19 2.56 18.45 -5.10
N LEU A 20 2.44 17.18 -4.75
CA LEU A 20 3.55 16.25 -4.62
C LEU A 20 3.11 14.89 -5.18
N GLU A 21 3.87 14.36 -6.13
CA GLU A 21 3.72 12.99 -6.59
C GLU A 21 4.90 12.16 -6.05
N VAL A 22 4.58 11.05 -5.39
CA VAL A 22 5.55 10.11 -4.85
C VAL A 22 5.31 8.72 -5.43
N ARG A 23 6.40 8.00 -5.66
CA ARG A 23 6.38 6.61 -6.11
C ARG A 23 6.93 5.69 -5.02
N GLY A 24 6.39 4.49 -5.02
CA GLY A 24 6.66 3.51 -4.00
C GLY A 24 6.11 2.14 -4.37
N GLU A 25 6.34 1.20 -3.47
CA GLU A 25 5.83 -0.16 -3.58
C GLU A 25 4.92 -0.47 -2.40
N VAL A 26 3.74 -1.04 -2.72
CA VAL A 26 2.85 -1.63 -1.72
C VAL A 26 3.14 -3.13 -1.65
N PHE A 27 3.35 -3.61 -0.44
CA PHE A 27 3.70 -5.00 -0.17
C PHE A 27 2.92 -5.54 1.04
N ILE A 28 3.03 -6.84 1.25
CA ILE A 28 2.54 -7.52 2.45
C ILE A 28 3.72 -8.20 3.14
N THR A 29 3.78 -8.15 4.46
CA THR A 29 4.86 -8.80 5.21
C THR A 29 4.79 -10.32 5.04
N LYS A 30 5.93 -11.02 5.18
CA LYS A 30 5.93 -12.49 5.11
C LYS A 30 5.00 -13.13 6.14
N ASN A 31 4.89 -12.53 7.34
CA ASN A 31 4.04 -13.03 8.41
C ASN A 31 2.56 -12.86 8.07
N ASP A 32 2.16 -11.67 7.61
CA ASP A 32 0.76 -11.41 7.25
C ASP A 32 0.37 -12.18 5.99
N PHE A 33 1.29 -12.31 5.02
CA PHE A 33 1.11 -13.19 3.86
C PHE A 33 0.81 -14.62 4.28
N LYS A 34 1.62 -15.20 5.18
CA LYS A 34 1.41 -16.56 5.67
C LYS A 34 0.00 -16.71 6.27
N LYS A 35 -0.41 -15.79 7.15
CA LYS A 35 -1.74 -15.82 7.79
C LYS A 35 -2.87 -15.78 6.77
N ILE A 36 -2.82 -14.84 5.82
CA ILE A 36 -3.91 -14.72 4.84
C ILE A 36 -3.93 -15.90 3.88
N ASN A 37 -2.78 -16.52 3.61
CA ASN A 37 -2.67 -17.65 2.70
C ASN A 37 -3.04 -18.99 3.35
N GLU A 38 -3.41 -19.01 4.63
CA GLU A 38 -4.03 -20.18 5.28
C GLU A 38 -5.43 -20.44 4.72
N SER A 39 -6.14 -19.37 4.33
CA SER A 39 -7.50 -19.46 3.77
C SER A 39 -7.58 -19.05 2.29
N ASN A 40 -6.46 -18.63 1.69
CA ASN A 40 -6.39 -18.19 0.31
C ASN A 40 -5.21 -18.88 -0.37
N ASN A 41 -5.33 -19.23 -1.65
CA ASN A 41 -4.25 -19.90 -2.40
C ASN A 41 -3.51 -18.92 -3.32
N PHE A 42 -3.01 -17.80 -2.78
CA PHE A 42 -2.20 -16.87 -3.58
C PHE A 42 -0.84 -17.51 -3.90
N ALA A 43 -0.40 -17.36 -5.16
CA ALA A 43 0.86 -17.93 -5.60
C ALA A 43 2.10 -17.28 -4.94
N ASN A 44 2.01 -16.01 -4.55
CA ASN A 44 3.07 -15.28 -3.87
C ASN A 44 2.53 -14.00 -3.19
N ALA A 45 3.37 -13.37 -2.37
CA ALA A 45 3.04 -12.14 -1.63
C ALA A 45 2.69 -10.96 -2.55
N ARG A 46 3.33 -10.84 -3.72
CA ARG A 46 3.03 -9.80 -4.71
C ARG A 46 1.59 -9.94 -5.23
N ASN A 47 1.16 -11.15 -5.53
CA ASN A 47 -0.21 -11.43 -5.98
C ASN A 47 -1.23 -11.17 -4.88
N ALA A 48 -0.90 -11.50 -3.63
CA ALA A 48 -1.76 -11.21 -2.49
C ALA A 48 -1.93 -9.70 -2.27
N ALA A 49 -0.84 -8.92 -2.30
CA ALA A 49 -0.90 -7.47 -2.18
C ALA A 49 -1.70 -6.84 -3.34
N SER A 50 -1.40 -7.24 -4.59
CA SER A 50 -2.07 -6.72 -5.78
C SER A 50 -3.56 -7.10 -5.84
N GLY A 51 -3.92 -8.32 -5.41
CA GLY A 51 -5.31 -8.75 -5.31
C GLY A 51 -6.07 -8.02 -4.20
N THR A 52 -5.42 -7.80 -3.06
CA THR A 52 -5.99 -7.03 -1.94
C THR A 52 -6.29 -5.59 -2.36
N LEU A 53 -5.38 -4.91 -3.05
CA LEU A 53 -5.59 -3.54 -3.52
C LEU A 53 -6.75 -3.37 -4.51
N ARG A 54 -7.23 -4.46 -5.12
CA ARG A 54 -8.35 -4.47 -6.07
C ARG A 54 -9.69 -4.87 -5.44
N GLN A 55 -9.75 -5.02 -4.12
CA GLN A 55 -11.01 -5.30 -3.42
C GLN A 55 -11.98 -4.14 -3.57
N LEU A 56 -13.27 -4.46 -3.74
CA LEU A 56 -14.34 -3.46 -3.81
C LEU A 56 -14.64 -2.87 -2.43
N ASP A 57 -14.60 -3.69 -1.38
CA ASP A 57 -14.76 -3.26 0.00
C ASP A 57 -13.41 -2.90 0.62
N ALA A 58 -13.24 -1.62 0.96
CA ALA A 58 -12.03 -1.10 1.56
C ALA A 58 -11.76 -1.69 2.96
N ASN A 59 -12.78 -2.17 3.69
CA ASN A 59 -12.59 -2.80 5.00
C ASN A 59 -11.75 -4.09 4.88
N ILE A 60 -11.94 -4.84 3.79
CA ILE A 60 -11.13 -6.03 3.49
C ILE A 60 -9.66 -5.62 3.35
N VAL A 61 -9.36 -4.47 2.71
CA VAL A 61 -7.98 -3.99 2.57
C VAL A 61 -7.36 -3.65 3.92
N ALA A 62 -8.12 -3.02 4.82
CA ALA A 62 -7.68 -2.67 6.16
C ALA A 62 -7.30 -3.91 6.99
N GLU A 63 -8.04 -5.01 6.84
CA GLU A 63 -7.80 -6.27 7.55
C GLU A 63 -6.54 -7.01 7.06
N ARG A 64 -6.17 -6.84 5.79
CA ARG A 64 -5.04 -7.55 5.17
C ARG A 64 -3.67 -6.96 5.52
N ASN A 65 -3.64 -5.86 6.25
CA ASN A 65 -2.44 -5.24 6.83
C ASN A 65 -1.31 -5.01 5.81
N LEU A 66 -1.65 -4.44 4.65
CA LEU A 66 -0.65 -4.01 3.68
C LEU A 66 0.23 -2.90 4.25
N SER A 67 1.45 -2.81 3.72
CA SER A 67 2.40 -1.75 4.00
C SER A 67 2.92 -1.16 2.69
N ALA A 68 3.46 0.05 2.76
CA ALA A 68 4.02 0.77 1.63
C ALA A 68 5.40 1.34 1.97
N PHE A 69 6.29 1.33 0.98
CA PHE A 69 7.59 1.98 1.04
C PHE A 69 7.69 2.99 -0.11
N LEU A 70 7.86 4.26 0.23
CA LEU A 70 7.97 5.37 -0.71
C LEU A 70 9.45 5.68 -0.91
N TYR A 71 9.92 5.75 -2.16
CA TYR A 71 11.35 5.83 -2.46
C TYR A 71 11.72 6.84 -3.56
N GLU A 72 10.74 7.47 -4.19
CA GLU A 72 10.98 8.41 -5.29
C GLU A 72 9.99 9.56 -5.20
N ILE A 73 10.50 10.78 -5.34
CA ILE A 73 9.72 11.98 -5.59
C ILE A 73 9.75 12.20 -7.10
N VAL A 74 8.59 12.40 -7.71
CA VAL A 74 8.48 12.73 -9.13
C VAL A 74 8.73 14.22 -9.30
N GLU A 75 9.53 14.59 -10.31
CA GLU A 75 9.94 15.98 -10.58
C GLU A 75 10.56 16.68 -9.34
N PRO A 76 11.59 16.08 -8.70
CA PRO A 76 12.20 16.62 -7.47
C PRO A 76 12.72 18.05 -7.64
N GLU A 77 13.07 18.47 -8.86
CA GLU A 77 13.47 19.84 -9.18
C GLU A 77 12.41 20.90 -8.89
N LYS A 78 11.11 20.53 -8.80
CA LYS A 78 10.02 21.42 -8.39
C LYS A 78 9.96 21.63 -6.87
N HIS A 79 10.76 20.87 -6.12
CA HIS A 79 10.69 20.75 -4.67
C HIS A 79 11.91 21.29 -3.92
N GLY A 80 12.98 21.66 -4.64
CA GLY A 80 14.19 22.30 -4.08
C GLY A 80 15.29 21.32 -3.72
#